data_AF-A0A7K0MMV3-F1
#
_entry.id   AF-A0A7K0MMV3-F1
#
_cell.length_a   1.000
_cell.length_b   1.000
_cell.length_c   1.000
_cell.angle_alpha   90.00
_cell.angle_beta   90.00
_cell.angle_gamma   90.00
#
_symmetry.space_group_name_H-M   'P 1'
#
loop_
_entity.id
_entity.type
_entity.pdbx_description
1 polymer ?
#
loop_
_entity_poly.entity_id
_entity_poly.type
_entity_poly.pdbx_seq_one_letter_code
_entity_poly.pdbx_strand_id
1 'polypeptide(L)'
;MLDTHIGGSRPFGLNYWPLPADDPGVEIPRESIRLVSPDGALVRGILWTPPQGKKWKTAVILSHPRGDFSVHYAAPLLAAAGYAVLGFGTRYMNNDTDCLHEACTIDVETVYNEMKRRGAQAVVLLGNSGGGSLMALAHTERGIGDGWIGMAAHPGEGVFMLQVIDPSVADEMDPFSTIPELDMYHPDNGWRPWPEPCVYDKQWLKRYRAAQIERVARIDEIAKASIAESGVAGSQLHGVEASTQTLEWRELRRRAVFTKYMVIYRTLADPAYLDLSIDPDDRPMGSLFAFPDPFDANYGRGGLGRSMTARGWLSTWSGLSSHAKLADTMPNVKVPTLLLHPTADTEIRLWQAKEIVDNSGALDKTYIEMKGAPHYLEGHRQV
;
A
#
# COMPACT_ATOMS: atom_id res chain seq x y z
N MET A 1 -33.19 -2.36 -11.08
CA MET A 1 -32.20 -3.43 -10.85
C MET A 1 -31.02 -2.77 -10.19
N LEU A 2 -30.48 -3.32 -9.08
CA LEU A 2 -29.20 -2.86 -8.57
C LEU A 2 -28.16 -3.12 -9.66
N ASP A 3 -27.42 -2.10 -10.07
CA ASP A 3 -26.28 -2.26 -10.96
C ASP A 3 -25.33 -3.29 -10.31
N THR A 4 -25.00 -4.38 -11.00
CA THR A 4 -24.18 -5.48 -10.44
C THR A 4 -22.79 -5.03 -10.00
N HIS A 5 -22.37 -3.82 -10.37
CA HIS A 5 -21.11 -3.21 -9.95
C HIS A 5 -21.27 -2.05 -8.98
N ILE A 6 -22.49 -1.59 -8.68
CA ILE A 6 -22.80 -0.66 -7.59
C ILE A 6 -23.52 -1.50 -6.53
N GLY A 7 -22.75 -2.03 -5.58
CA GLY A 7 -23.23 -3.06 -4.67
C GLY A 7 -24.39 -2.55 -3.82
N GLY A 8 -25.44 -3.35 -3.62
CA GLY A 8 -26.49 -3.03 -2.66
C GLY A 8 -25.98 -2.95 -1.21
N SER A 9 -24.87 -3.63 -0.92
CA SER A 9 -24.14 -3.58 0.34
C SER A 9 -22.63 -3.67 0.10
N ARG A 10 -21.84 -3.03 0.96
CA ARG A 10 -20.39 -3.07 0.90
C ARG A 10 -19.84 -4.47 1.24
N PRO A 11 -18.95 -5.05 0.43
CA PRO A 11 -18.22 -6.25 0.82
C PRO A 11 -17.28 -5.98 2.00
N PHE A 12 -17.17 -6.93 2.92
CA PHE A 12 -16.25 -6.82 4.07
C PHE A 12 -14.81 -6.57 3.59
N GLY A 13 -14.15 -5.54 4.14
CA GLY A 13 -12.78 -5.17 3.80
C GLY A 13 -12.60 -4.39 2.49
N LEU A 14 -13.66 -4.10 1.72
CA LEU A 14 -13.60 -3.34 0.46
C LEU A 14 -14.30 -1.98 0.60
N ASN A 15 -13.75 -1.12 1.45
CA ASN A 15 -14.31 0.21 1.69
C ASN A 15 -14.29 1.11 0.45
N TYR A 16 -13.41 0.84 -0.52
CA TYR A 16 -13.38 1.51 -1.81
C TYR A 16 -14.46 1.04 -2.82
N TRP A 17 -15.32 0.09 -2.45
CA TRP A 17 -16.41 -0.37 -3.31
C TRP A 17 -17.48 0.74 -3.48
N PRO A 18 -18.00 0.97 -4.70
CA PRO A 18 -19.07 1.94 -4.97
C PRO A 18 -20.38 1.53 -4.29
N LEU A 19 -20.98 2.49 -3.60
CA LEU A 19 -22.31 2.38 -3.00
C LEU A 19 -23.36 3.06 -3.90
N PRO A 20 -24.67 2.86 -3.67
CA PRO A 20 -25.71 3.57 -4.42
C PRO A 20 -25.58 5.11 -4.37
N ALA A 21 -24.98 5.64 -3.30
CA ALA A 21 -24.67 7.07 -3.19
C ALA A 21 -23.54 7.54 -4.12
N ASP A 22 -22.74 6.62 -4.68
CA ASP A 22 -21.66 6.90 -5.63
C ASP A 22 -22.14 6.78 -7.09
N ASP A 23 -23.44 6.54 -7.32
CA ASP A 23 -24.03 6.46 -8.66
C ASP A 23 -24.12 7.87 -9.28
N PRO A 24 -23.46 8.11 -10.44
CA PRO A 24 -23.53 9.40 -11.12
C PRO A 24 -24.89 9.70 -11.78
N GLY A 25 -25.87 8.80 -11.69
CA GLY A 25 -27.22 8.97 -12.24
C GLY A 25 -27.28 8.86 -13.76
N VAL A 26 -26.22 8.35 -14.39
CA VAL A 26 -26.09 8.15 -15.84
C VAL A 26 -25.50 6.77 -16.12
N GLU A 27 -25.93 6.15 -17.23
CA GLU A 27 -25.39 4.86 -17.64
C GLU A 27 -23.92 4.99 -18.09
N ILE A 28 -23.02 4.30 -17.40
CA ILE A 28 -21.60 4.27 -17.70
C ILE A 28 -21.23 2.96 -18.43
N PRO A 29 -20.78 3.03 -19.70
CA PRO A 29 -20.29 1.87 -20.42
C PRO A 29 -18.99 1.33 -19.82
N ARG A 30 -18.86 0.00 -19.80
CA ARG A 30 -17.75 -0.72 -19.17
C ARG A 30 -17.26 -1.90 -20.01
N GLU A 31 -15.97 -2.15 -20.01
CA GLU A 31 -15.30 -3.24 -20.74
C GLU A 31 -14.35 -4.00 -19.81
N SER A 32 -14.43 -5.34 -19.80
CA SER A 32 -13.43 -6.16 -19.10
C SER A 32 -12.12 -6.16 -19.88
N ILE A 33 -11.02 -5.86 -19.20
CA ILE A 33 -9.67 -5.81 -19.78
C ILE A 33 -8.83 -6.97 -19.25
N ARG A 34 -8.04 -7.59 -20.13
CA ARG A 34 -7.00 -8.57 -19.81
C ARG A 34 -5.76 -8.24 -20.63
N LEU A 35 -4.65 -8.03 -19.96
CA LEU A 35 -3.36 -7.72 -20.57
C LEU A 35 -2.31 -8.69 -20.07
N VAL A 36 -1.30 -8.95 -20.89
CA VAL A 36 -0.13 -9.72 -20.50
C VAL A 36 1.05 -8.76 -20.50
N SER A 37 1.71 -8.62 -19.35
CA SER A 37 2.90 -7.78 -19.23
C SER A 37 4.07 -8.37 -20.04
N PRO A 38 5.11 -7.58 -20.37
CA PRO A 38 6.27 -8.07 -21.12
C PRO A 38 7.00 -9.25 -20.46
N ASP A 39 6.90 -9.38 -19.13
CA ASP A 39 7.45 -10.49 -18.35
C ASP A 39 6.46 -11.63 -18.07
N GLY A 40 5.28 -11.61 -18.72
CA GLY A 40 4.33 -12.72 -18.76
C GLY A 40 3.28 -12.75 -17.65
N ALA A 41 3.17 -11.71 -16.82
CA ALA A 41 2.13 -11.62 -15.80
C ALA A 41 0.78 -11.21 -16.40
N LEU A 42 -0.30 -11.73 -15.81
CA LEU A 42 -1.67 -11.40 -16.21
C LEU A 42 -2.20 -10.21 -15.39
N VAL A 43 -2.50 -9.11 -16.08
CA VAL A 43 -3.14 -7.92 -15.50
C VAL A 43 -4.61 -7.87 -15.92
N ARG A 44 -5.51 -7.62 -14.96
CA ARG A 44 -6.97 -7.65 -15.17
C ARG A 44 -7.62 -6.41 -14.59
N GLY A 45 -8.63 -5.90 -15.29
CA GLY A 45 -9.33 -4.70 -14.85
C GLY A 45 -10.64 -4.45 -15.58
N ILE A 46 -11.26 -3.32 -15.27
CA ILE A 46 -12.47 -2.82 -15.90
C ILE A 46 -12.18 -1.40 -16.42
N LEU A 47 -12.38 -1.21 -17.72
CA LEU A 47 -12.33 0.10 -18.37
C LEU A 47 -13.73 0.70 -18.36
N TRP A 48 -13.88 1.83 -17.68
CA TRP A 48 -15.06 2.68 -17.65
C TRP A 48 -14.87 3.81 -18.66
N THR A 49 -15.88 4.09 -19.48
CA THR A 49 -15.81 5.15 -20.50
C THR A 49 -16.93 6.16 -20.33
N PRO A 50 -16.77 7.39 -20.85
CA PRO A 50 -17.81 8.40 -20.74
C PRO A 50 -19.16 7.95 -21.32
N PRO A 51 -20.28 8.42 -20.73
CA PRO A 51 -21.61 8.07 -21.19
C PRO A 51 -21.86 8.54 -22.63
N GLN A 52 -22.85 7.93 -23.28
CA GLN A 52 -23.38 8.37 -24.59
C GLN A 52 -22.32 8.41 -25.71
N GLY A 53 -21.27 7.58 -25.62
CA GLY A 53 -20.21 7.51 -26.62
C GLY A 53 -19.36 8.79 -26.72
N LYS A 54 -19.36 9.64 -25.67
CA LYS A 54 -18.54 10.84 -25.62
C LYS A 54 -17.07 10.45 -25.76
N LYS A 55 -16.40 11.05 -26.75
CA LYS A 55 -14.96 10.86 -26.98
C LYS A 55 -14.18 11.38 -25.78
N TRP A 56 -13.18 10.62 -25.36
CA TRP A 56 -12.25 10.99 -24.29
C TRP A 56 -10.84 11.21 -24.88
N LYS A 57 -10.10 12.12 -24.25
CA LYS A 57 -8.69 12.41 -24.57
C LYS A 57 -7.76 12.05 -23.42
N THR A 58 -8.28 12.08 -22.20
CA THR A 58 -7.53 11.77 -20.99
C THR A 58 -8.04 10.48 -20.39
N ALA A 59 -7.11 9.58 -20.10
CA ALA A 59 -7.35 8.39 -19.33
C ALA A 59 -6.87 8.59 -17.88
N VAL A 60 -7.52 7.94 -16.93
CA VAL A 60 -7.08 7.80 -15.55
C VAL A 60 -6.89 6.30 -15.32
N ILE A 61 -5.72 5.89 -14.87
CA ILE A 61 -5.47 4.50 -14.49
C ILE A 61 -5.31 4.43 -12.98
N LEU A 62 -5.95 3.46 -12.34
CA LEU A 62 -5.88 3.30 -10.89
C LEU A 62 -5.62 1.86 -10.47
N SER A 63 -4.80 1.69 -9.44
CA SER A 63 -4.44 0.40 -8.88
C SER A 63 -3.97 0.52 -7.43
N HIS A 64 -3.89 -0.62 -6.78
CA HIS A 64 -3.31 -0.83 -5.46
C HIS A 64 -2.40 -2.07 -5.55
N PRO A 65 -1.27 -2.16 -4.83
CA PRO A 65 -0.34 -3.27 -5.06
C PRO A 65 -0.97 -4.65 -4.81
N ARG A 66 -1.97 -4.76 -3.92
CA ARG A 66 -2.73 -6.01 -3.67
C ARG A 66 -4.25 -5.91 -3.76
N GLY A 67 -4.79 -4.70 -3.95
CA GLY A 67 -6.24 -4.46 -3.92
C GLY A 67 -6.86 -4.54 -5.31
N ASP A 68 -8.09 -5.03 -5.42
CA ASP A 68 -8.84 -4.99 -6.67
C ASP A 68 -9.47 -3.61 -6.89
N PHE A 69 -8.77 -2.75 -7.61
CA PHE A 69 -9.23 -1.39 -7.92
C PHE A 69 -10.05 -1.31 -9.22
N SER A 70 -10.38 -2.44 -9.86
CA SER A 70 -11.28 -2.46 -11.01
C SER A 70 -12.71 -1.97 -10.69
N VAL A 71 -13.04 -1.99 -9.39
CA VAL A 71 -14.34 -1.69 -8.80
C VAL A 71 -14.25 -0.53 -7.81
N HIS A 72 -13.38 0.45 -8.05
CA HIS A 72 -13.21 1.60 -7.15
C HIS A 72 -14.29 2.67 -7.36
N TYR A 73 -14.81 3.27 -6.29
CA TYR A 73 -15.91 4.26 -6.32
C TYR A 73 -15.65 5.46 -7.25
N ALA A 74 -14.38 5.89 -7.37
CA ALA A 74 -14.01 7.01 -8.24
C ALA A 74 -14.23 6.73 -9.74
N ALA A 75 -14.23 5.47 -10.17
CA ALA A 75 -14.29 5.11 -11.58
C ALA A 75 -15.58 5.56 -12.30
N PRO A 76 -16.79 5.24 -11.81
CA PRO A 76 -18.03 5.73 -12.43
C PRO A 76 -18.15 7.27 -12.38
N LEU A 77 -17.71 7.91 -11.29
CA LEU A 77 -17.77 9.37 -11.12
C LEU A 77 -16.88 10.11 -12.12
N LEU A 78 -15.62 9.66 -12.27
CA LEU A 78 -14.69 10.23 -13.25
C LEU A 78 -15.12 9.92 -14.69
N ALA A 79 -15.70 8.75 -14.94
CA ALA A 79 -16.26 8.43 -16.26
C ALA A 79 -17.42 9.37 -16.61
N ALA A 80 -18.34 9.63 -15.66
CA ALA A 80 -19.41 10.60 -15.83
C ALA A 80 -18.88 12.02 -16.11
N ALA A 81 -17.76 12.40 -15.48
CA ALA A 81 -17.07 13.68 -15.74
C ALA A 81 -16.41 13.75 -17.14
N GLY A 82 -16.27 12.64 -17.85
CA GLY A 82 -15.78 12.59 -19.23
C GLY A 82 -14.38 12.01 -19.43
N TYR A 83 -13.82 11.33 -18.43
CA TYR A 83 -12.55 10.62 -18.52
C TYR A 83 -12.76 9.15 -18.88
N ALA A 84 -11.81 8.52 -19.56
CA ALA A 84 -11.72 7.06 -19.53
C ALA A 84 -11.02 6.64 -18.24
N VAL A 85 -11.53 5.62 -17.55
CA VAL A 85 -10.96 5.18 -16.27
C VAL A 85 -10.72 3.69 -16.31
N LEU A 86 -9.46 3.26 -16.21
CA LEU A 86 -9.11 1.84 -16.13
C LEU A 86 -8.62 1.53 -14.73
N GLY A 87 -9.52 0.94 -13.94
CA GLY A 87 -9.17 0.34 -12.66
C GLY A 87 -8.70 -1.09 -12.86
N PHE A 88 -7.58 -1.47 -12.24
CA PHE A 88 -7.01 -2.80 -12.42
C PHE A 88 -6.34 -3.31 -11.14
N GLY A 89 -6.29 -4.64 -11.01
CA GLY A 89 -5.42 -5.29 -10.03
C GLY A 89 -4.07 -5.63 -10.66
N THR A 90 -3.01 -5.47 -9.88
CA THR A 90 -1.67 -5.98 -10.23
C THR A 90 -1.66 -7.51 -10.24
N ARG A 91 -0.52 -8.09 -10.62
CA ARG A 91 -0.25 -9.53 -10.48
C ARG A 91 -0.31 -10.05 -9.04
N TYR A 92 -0.31 -9.17 -8.04
CA TYR A 92 -0.31 -9.50 -6.62
C TYR A 92 -1.64 -9.25 -5.92
N MET A 93 -2.74 -9.15 -6.67
CA MET A 93 -4.08 -9.10 -6.07
C MET A 93 -4.26 -10.23 -5.04
N ASN A 94 -4.57 -9.86 -3.79
CA ASN A 94 -4.68 -10.76 -2.63
C ASN A 94 -3.43 -11.61 -2.31
N ASN A 95 -2.25 -11.23 -2.81
CA ASN A 95 -0.99 -11.90 -2.52
C ASN A 95 0.01 -10.92 -1.92
N ASP A 96 0.01 -10.80 -0.60
CA ASP A 96 0.98 -9.98 0.14
C ASP A 96 2.35 -10.65 0.24
N THR A 97 2.35 -11.99 0.37
CA THR A 97 3.52 -12.80 0.73
C THR A 97 4.76 -12.54 -0.11
N ASP A 98 4.61 -12.41 -1.42
CA ASP A 98 5.72 -12.21 -2.35
C ASP A 98 5.51 -10.98 -3.24
N CYS A 99 4.75 -10.00 -2.76
CA CYS A 99 4.50 -8.76 -3.49
C CYS A 99 5.81 -7.98 -3.67
N LEU A 100 6.16 -7.71 -4.94
CA LEU A 100 7.31 -6.88 -5.32
C LEU A 100 6.81 -5.61 -5.99
N HIS A 101 7.03 -4.46 -5.38
CA HIS A 101 6.63 -3.17 -5.94
C HIS A 101 7.27 -2.89 -7.30
N GLU A 102 8.52 -3.31 -7.48
CA GLU A 102 9.27 -3.15 -8.74
C GLU A 102 8.63 -3.95 -9.90
N ALA A 103 7.95 -5.07 -9.58
CA ALA A 103 7.18 -5.83 -10.56
C ALA A 103 5.79 -5.22 -10.80
N CYS A 104 5.16 -4.64 -9.76
CA CYS A 104 3.92 -3.88 -9.92
C CYS A 104 4.11 -2.69 -10.89
N THR A 105 5.27 -2.04 -10.95
CA THR A 105 5.50 -0.94 -11.89
C THR A 105 5.45 -1.38 -13.36
N ILE A 106 5.80 -2.64 -13.67
CA ILE A 106 5.63 -3.25 -15.00
C ILE A 106 4.14 -3.40 -15.34
N ASP A 107 3.32 -3.78 -14.37
CA ASP A 107 1.87 -3.92 -14.56
C ASP A 107 1.22 -2.55 -14.83
N VAL A 108 1.64 -1.51 -14.10
CA VAL A 108 1.20 -0.13 -14.33
C VAL A 108 1.59 0.35 -15.74
N GLU A 109 2.83 0.13 -16.15
CA GLU A 109 3.31 0.48 -17.50
C GLU A 109 2.52 -0.26 -18.60
N THR A 110 2.22 -1.54 -18.38
CA THR A 110 1.39 -2.35 -19.30
C THR A 110 0.02 -1.72 -19.51
N VAL A 111 -0.62 -1.28 -18.43
CA VAL A 111 -1.93 -0.62 -18.49
C VAL A 111 -1.85 0.78 -19.11
N TYR A 112 -0.82 1.56 -18.76
CA TYR A 112 -0.54 2.86 -19.38
C TYR A 112 -0.43 2.74 -20.90
N ASN A 113 0.38 1.79 -21.38
CA ASN A 113 0.60 1.55 -22.81
C ASN A 113 -0.70 1.14 -23.53
N GLU A 114 -1.56 0.36 -22.89
CA GLU A 114 -2.88 0.02 -23.46
C GLU A 114 -3.77 1.26 -23.61
N MET A 115 -3.78 2.17 -22.63
CA MET A 115 -4.53 3.42 -22.74
C MET A 115 -3.98 4.33 -23.85
N LYS A 116 -2.65 4.42 -23.99
CA LYS A 116 -2.01 5.12 -25.12
C LYS A 116 -2.39 4.49 -26.47
N ARG A 117 -2.36 3.16 -26.59
CA ARG A 117 -2.75 2.42 -27.82
C ARG A 117 -4.20 2.70 -28.20
N ARG A 118 -5.09 2.87 -27.21
CA ARG A 118 -6.50 3.23 -27.40
C ARG A 118 -6.75 4.71 -27.72
N GLY A 119 -5.70 5.53 -27.78
CA GLY A 119 -5.77 6.93 -28.22
C GLY A 119 -5.77 7.96 -27.09
N ALA A 120 -5.41 7.59 -25.85
CA ALA A 120 -5.21 8.55 -24.77
C ALA A 120 -4.12 9.58 -25.15
N GLN A 121 -4.49 10.86 -25.18
CA GLN A 121 -3.55 11.96 -25.33
C GLN A 121 -2.75 12.16 -24.03
N ALA A 122 -3.42 12.05 -22.89
CA ALA A 122 -2.82 12.04 -21.57
C ALA A 122 -3.31 10.85 -20.72
N VAL A 123 -2.47 10.31 -19.84
CA VAL A 123 -2.80 9.27 -18.87
C VAL A 123 -2.40 9.72 -17.48
N VAL A 124 -3.36 9.87 -16.58
CA VAL A 124 -3.15 10.25 -15.18
C VAL A 124 -3.02 8.98 -14.33
N LEU A 125 -2.03 8.95 -13.44
CA LEU A 125 -1.84 7.87 -12.48
C LEU A 125 -2.54 8.24 -11.17
N LEU A 126 -3.57 7.49 -10.80
CA LEU A 126 -4.34 7.72 -9.58
C LEU A 126 -4.13 6.58 -8.58
N GLY A 127 -3.66 6.92 -7.39
CA GLY A 127 -3.46 5.97 -6.30
C GLY A 127 -4.27 6.35 -5.06
N ASN A 128 -4.99 5.38 -4.48
CA ASN A 128 -5.57 5.49 -3.14
C ASN A 128 -4.78 4.61 -2.18
N SER A 129 -4.49 5.09 -0.95
CA SER A 129 -3.76 4.32 0.06
C SER A 129 -2.36 3.94 -0.44
N GLY A 130 -1.94 2.68 -0.30
CA GLY A 130 -0.70 2.14 -0.89
C GLY A 130 -0.62 2.25 -2.42
N GLY A 131 -1.74 2.52 -3.09
CA GLY A 131 -1.75 2.85 -4.52
C GLY A 131 -1.00 4.15 -4.83
N GLY A 132 -0.98 5.12 -3.91
CA GLY A 132 -0.28 6.40 -4.11
C GLY A 132 1.22 6.22 -4.29
N SER A 133 1.85 5.48 -3.38
CA SER A 133 3.28 5.13 -3.45
C SER A 133 3.60 4.26 -4.66
N LEU A 134 2.73 3.31 -5.01
CA LEU A 134 2.88 2.51 -6.23
C LEU A 134 2.90 3.38 -7.49
N MET A 135 1.94 4.31 -7.63
CA MET A 135 1.84 5.17 -8.81
C MET A 135 3.02 6.14 -8.91
N ALA A 136 3.52 6.65 -7.79
CA ALA A 136 4.70 7.51 -7.77
C ALA A 136 5.98 6.73 -8.12
N LEU A 137 6.12 5.50 -7.63
CA LEU A 137 7.22 4.61 -8.01
C LEU A 137 7.17 4.26 -9.50
N ALA A 138 6.01 3.89 -10.02
CA ALA A 138 5.83 3.58 -11.44
C ALA A 138 6.17 4.79 -12.34
N HIS A 139 5.76 6.00 -11.96
CA HIS A 139 6.17 7.22 -12.65
C HIS A 139 7.69 7.37 -12.69
N THR A 140 8.34 7.22 -11.52
CA THR A 140 9.79 7.46 -11.37
C THR A 140 10.63 6.40 -12.10
N GLU A 141 10.27 5.12 -11.99
CA GLU A 141 11.04 4.02 -12.59
C GLU A 141 10.81 3.86 -14.09
N ARG A 142 9.59 4.15 -14.56
CA ARG A 142 9.18 3.86 -15.94
C ARG A 142 9.08 5.10 -16.82
N GLY A 143 9.08 6.31 -16.24
CA GLY A 143 8.94 7.56 -16.99
C GLY A 143 7.58 7.70 -17.67
N ILE A 144 6.52 7.19 -17.05
CA ILE A 144 5.15 7.18 -17.59
C ILE A 144 4.22 8.09 -16.78
N GLY A 145 3.07 8.45 -17.37
CA GLY A 145 2.03 9.24 -16.70
C GLY A 145 2.22 10.74 -16.87
N ASP A 146 1.13 11.41 -17.23
CA ASP A 146 1.07 12.85 -17.53
C ASP A 146 0.53 13.67 -16.35
N GLY A 147 0.17 13.01 -15.24
CA GLY A 147 -0.29 13.59 -14.00
C GLY A 147 -0.34 12.54 -12.90
N TRP A 148 -0.28 12.97 -11.64
CA TRP A 148 -0.36 12.10 -10.48
C TRP A 148 -1.46 12.58 -9.52
N ILE A 149 -2.30 11.65 -9.07
CA ILE A 149 -3.35 11.89 -8.08
C ILE A 149 -3.17 10.93 -6.91
N GLY A 150 -3.01 11.47 -5.72
CA GLY A 150 -3.08 10.72 -4.46
C GLY A 150 -4.42 10.96 -3.77
N MET A 151 -5.07 9.90 -3.30
CA MET A 151 -6.24 9.96 -2.41
C MET A 151 -5.93 9.20 -1.13
N ALA A 152 -5.91 9.85 0.03
CA ALA A 152 -5.43 9.22 1.27
C ALA A 152 -4.15 8.42 0.99
N ALA A 153 -3.14 9.04 0.36
CA ALA A 153 -1.96 8.33 -0.11
C ALA A 153 -1.06 7.93 1.07
N HIS A 154 -0.72 6.65 1.19
CA HIS A 154 0.27 6.20 2.17
C HIS A 154 1.65 6.76 1.78
N PRO A 155 2.50 7.18 2.75
CA PRO A 155 3.88 7.56 2.48
C PRO A 155 4.73 6.39 1.95
N GLY A 156 4.19 5.17 1.99
CA GLY A 156 4.81 3.91 1.60
C GLY A 156 4.45 2.85 2.64
N GLU A 157 4.18 1.63 2.23
CA GLU A 157 3.74 0.57 3.17
C GLU A 157 4.83 0.20 4.18
N GLY A 158 6.10 0.24 3.78
CA GLY A 158 7.21 0.11 4.71
C GLY A 158 7.31 1.28 5.68
N VAL A 159 7.03 2.51 5.23
CA VAL A 159 7.03 3.71 6.11
C VAL A 159 5.87 3.64 7.09
N PHE A 160 4.72 3.11 6.67
CA PHE A 160 3.61 2.80 7.54
C PHE A 160 3.98 1.72 8.57
N MET A 161 4.65 0.64 8.16
CA MET A 161 5.11 -0.41 9.08
C MET A 161 6.02 0.12 10.19
N LEU A 162 6.86 1.13 9.93
CA LEU A 162 7.67 1.80 10.95
C LEU A 162 6.84 2.51 12.04
N GLN A 163 5.55 2.74 11.80
CA GLN A 163 4.63 3.39 12.74
C GLN A 163 3.80 2.37 13.53
N VAL A 164 3.58 1.18 12.97
CA VAL A 164 2.63 0.19 13.51
C VAL A 164 3.28 -1.11 13.97
N ILE A 165 4.55 -1.37 13.67
CA ILE A 165 5.20 -2.58 14.17
C ILE A 165 5.36 -2.50 15.70
N ASP A 166 5.03 -3.56 16.42
CA ASP A 166 5.17 -3.59 17.87
C ASP A 166 6.65 -3.79 18.26
N PRO A 167 7.34 -2.77 18.80
CA PRO A 167 8.76 -2.88 19.05
C PRO A 167 9.08 -3.73 20.28
N SER A 168 8.08 -4.11 21.08
CA SER A 168 8.28 -4.84 22.33
C SER A 168 8.51 -6.34 22.12
N VAL A 169 8.36 -6.87 20.90
CA VAL A 169 8.71 -8.27 20.61
C VAL A 169 10.22 -8.48 20.80
N ALA A 170 10.58 -9.31 21.78
CA ALA A 170 11.98 -9.57 22.14
C ALA A 170 12.63 -10.63 21.24
N ASP A 171 11.87 -11.65 20.86
CA ASP A 171 12.26 -12.78 20.03
C ASP A 171 11.24 -12.98 18.91
N GLU A 172 11.67 -12.88 17.65
CA GLU A 172 10.80 -13.07 16.48
C GLU A 172 10.29 -14.51 16.34
N MET A 173 10.86 -15.48 17.08
CA MET A 173 10.40 -16.86 17.13
C MET A 173 9.37 -17.13 18.23
N ASP A 174 9.17 -16.20 19.17
CA ASP A 174 8.16 -16.26 20.22
C ASP A 174 7.29 -14.99 20.19
N PRO A 175 6.07 -15.05 19.60
CA PRO A 175 5.22 -13.87 19.48
C PRO A 175 4.73 -13.29 20.81
N PHE A 176 4.82 -14.05 21.92
CA PHE A 176 4.44 -13.57 23.25
C PHE A 176 5.63 -13.01 24.04
N SER A 177 6.86 -13.19 23.55
CA SER A 177 8.03 -12.54 24.12
C SER A 177 7.84 -11.01 24.09
N THR A 178 8.07 -10.38 25.24
CA THR A 178 7.75 -8.95 25.41
C THR A 178 8.83 -8.26 26.25
N ILE A 179 9.28 -7.09 25.79
CA ILE A 179 10.11 -6.13 26.51
C ILE A 179 9.16 -5.16 27.24
N PRO A 180 8.97 -5.27 28.56
CA PRO A 180 7.91 -4.53 29.27
C PRO A 180 8.01 -3.01 29.12
N GLU A 181 9.23 -2.47 29.04
CA GLU A 181 9.48 -1.02 28.93
C GLU A 181 9.08 -0.45 27.56
N LEU A 182 8.86 -1.31 26.55
CA LEU A 182 8.42 -0.94 25.21
C LEU A 182 6.99 -1.38 24.92
N ASP A 183 6.35 -2.16 25.79
CA ASP A 183 5.00 -2.66 25.56
C ASP A 183 3.97 -1.54 25.71
N MET A 184 3.40 -1.08 24.59
CA MET A 184 2.37 -0.04 24.61
C MET A 184 1.09 -0.46 25.32
N TYR A 185 0.90 -1.76 25.59
CA TYR A 185 -0.26 -2.31 26.31
C TYR A 185 0.04 -2.53 27.79
N HIS A 186 1.22 -2.13 28.28
CA HIS A 186 1.54 -2.17 29.70
C HIS A 186 0.97 -0.93 30.44
N PRO A 187 0.24 -1.08 31.56
CA PRO A 187 -0.38 0.05 32.27
C PRO A 187 0.60 1.14 32.71
N ASP A 188 1.82 0.76 33.10
CA ASP A 188 2.88 1.70 33.52
C ASP A 188 3.41 2.57 32.36
N ASN A 189 3.21 2.13 31.11
CA ASN A 189 3.59 2.90 29.92
C ASN A 189 2.47 3.86 29.45
N GLY A 190 1.26 3.77 30.04
CA GLY A 190 0.14 4.67 29.74
C GLY A 190 -1.14 3.97 29.24
N TRP A 191 -1.10 2.64 29.05
CA TRP A 191 -2.23 1.88 28.52
C TRP A 191 -3.45 1.86 29.45
N ARG A 192 -4.64 1.93 28.87
CA ARG A 192 -5.93 1.70 29.54
C ARG A 192 -6.79 0.76 28.68
N PRO A 193 -7.62 -0.11 29.30
CA PRO A 193 -8.49 -1.02 28.56
C PRO A 193 -9.46 -0.27 27.64
N TRP A 194 -9.70 -0.79 26.44
CA TRP A 194 -10.67 -0.23 25.51
C TRP A 194 -12.08 -0.15 26.13
N PRO A 195 -12.85 0.94 25.93
CA PRO A 195 -12.57 2.12 25.09
C PRO A 195 -12.00 3.33 25.87
N GLU A 196 -11.32 3.12 26.99
CA GLU A 196 -10.70 4.24 27.72
C GLU A 196 -9.50 4.80 26.95
N PRO A 197 -9.39 6.14 26.79
CA PRO A 197 -8.26 6.73 26.10
C PRO A 197 -6.97 6.53 26.90
N CYS A 198 -5.89 6.19 26.19
CA CYS A 198 -4.55 6.09 26.75
C CYS A 198 -3.85 7.45 26.76
N VAL A 199 -2.80 7.58 27.57
CA VAL A 199 -1.90 8.75 27.55
C VAL A 199 -0.48 8.27 27.67
N TYR A 200 0.34 8.50 26.65
CA TYR A 200 1.74 8.04 26.63
C TYR A 200 2.71 9.19 26.94
N ASP A 201 3.72 8.92 27.77
CA ASP A 201 4.79 9.90 28.02
C ASP A 201 5.59 10.21 26.74
N LYS A 202 5.95 11.48 26.54
CA LYS A 202 6.64 11.93 25.31
C LYS A 202 8.05 11.34 25.18
N GLN A 203 8.77 11.15 26.28
CA GLN A 203 10.09 10.52 26.24
C GLN A 203 9.98 9.02 25.99
N TRP A 204 8.96 8.36 26.57
CA TRP A 204 8.63 6.97 26.24
C TRP A 204 8.29 6.82 24.76
N LEU A 205 7.41 7.67 24.20
CA LEU A 205 7.03 7.61 22.79
C LEU A 205 8.25 7.75 21.87
N LYS A 206 9.19 8.63 22.20
CA LYS A 206 10.45 8.77 21.45
C LYS A 206 11.27 7.47 21.45
N ARG A 207 11.38 6.79 22.60
CA ARG A 207 12.07 5.49 22.70
C ARG A 207 11.32 4.40 21.93
N TYR A 208 9.99 4.40 22.03
CA TYR A 208 9.13 3.47 21.31
C TYR A 208 9.33 3.57 19.81
N ARG A 209 9.26 4.78 19.23
CA ARG A 209 9.48 5.00 17.78
C ARG A 209 10.88 4.58 17.32
N ALA A 210 11.92 4.82 18.14
CA ALA A 210 13.26 4.34 17.83
C ALA A 210 13.33 2.81 17.81
N ALA A 211 12.71 2.15 18.78
CA ALA A 211 12.68 0.69 18.86
C ALA A 211 11.86 0.04 17.72
N GLN A 212 10.87 0.73 17.15
CA GLN A 212 10.15 0.26 15.95
C GLN A 212 11.11 0.13 14.76
N ILE A 213 11.94 1.15 14.56
CA ILE A 213 12.98 1.16 13.52
C ILE A 213 13.98 0.03 13.76
N GLU A 214 14.44 -0.15 15.01
CA GLU A 214 15.37 -1.21 15.37
C GLU A 214 14.79 -2.61 15.11
N ARG A 215 13.49 -2.83 15.40
CA ARG A 215 12.83 -4.11 15.10
C ARG A 215 12.78 -4.39 13.60
N VAL A 216 12.40 -3.40 12.79
CA VAL A 216 12.45 -3.53 11.32
C VAL A 216 13.87 -3.84 10.84
N ALA A 217 14.89 -3.18 11.40
CA ALA A 217 16.29 -3.47 11.07
C ALA A 217 16.68 -4.93 11.37
N ARG A 218 16.25 -5.50 12.51
CA ARG A 218 16.50 -6.92 12.83
C ARG A 218 15.84 -7.86 11.81
N ILE A 219 14.59 -7.59 11.41
CA ILE A 219 13.89 -8.41 10.42
C ILE A 219 14.55 -8.27 9.04
N ASP A 220 14.97 -7.06 8.68
CA ASP A 220 15.74 -6.80 7.46
C ASP A 220 17.02 -7.63 7.39
N GLU A 221 17.79 -7.74 8.48
CA GLU A 221 19.00 -8.56 8.52
C GLU A 221 18.69 -10.04 8.29
N ILE A 222 17.58 -10.56 8.85
CA ILE A 222 17.14 -11.94 8.59
C ILE A 222 16.81 -12.15 7.11
N ALA A 223 16.11 -11.18 6.50
CA ALA A 223 15.73 -11.24 5.09
C ALA A 223 16.96 -11.14 4.17
N LYS A 224 17.84 -10.17 4.42
CA LYS A 224 19.07 -9.91 3.66
C LYS A 224 20.04 -11.09 3.75
N ALA A 225 20.23 -11.66 4.95
CA ALA A 225 21.06 -12.84 5.14
C ALA A 225 20.54 -14.03 4.31
N SER A 226 19.23 -14.27 4.31
CA SER A 226 18.63 -15.33 3.50
C SER A 226 18.85 -15.13 2.00
N ILE A 227 18.74 -13.89 1.50
CA ILE A 227 18.97 -13.60 0.07
C ILE A 227 20.45 -13.74 -0.27
N ALA A 228 21.35 -13.28 0.60
CA ALA A 228 22.78 -13.39 0.41
C ALA A 228 23.23 -14.86 0.34
N GLU A 229 22.72 -15.73 1.21
CA GLU A 229 22.99 -17.17 1.18
C GLU A 229 22.58 -17.80 -0.17
N SER A 230 21.37 -17.51 -0.65
CA SER A 230 20.90 -18.00 -1.96
C SER A 230 21.76 -17.43 -3.11
N GLY A 231 22.16 -16.16 -3.04
CA GLY A 231 23.01 -15.51 -4.05
C GLY A 231 24.43 -16.06 -4.13
N VAL A 232 25.05 -16.37 -2.98
CA VAL A 232 26.36 -17.03 -2.91
C VAL A 232 26.29 -18.43 -3.52
N ALA A 233 25.27 -19.22 -3.15
CA ALA A 233 25.08 -20.55 -3.71
C ALA A 233 24.83 -20.52 -5.23
N GLY A 234 24.06 -19.54 -5.72
CA GLY A 234 23.83 -19.33 -7.16
C GLY A 234 25.11 -19.00 -7.91
N SER A 235 25.95 -18.15 -7.32
CA SER A 235 27.24 -17.76 -7.91
C SER A 235 28.23 -18.93 -7.96
N GLN A 236 28.27 -19.77 -6.92
CA GLN A 236 29.08 -21.00 -6.89
C GLN A 236 28.58 -22.03 -7.93
N LEU A 237 27.27 -22.13 -8.13
CA LEU A 237 26.66 -23.08 -9.07
C LEU A 237 27.14 -22.89 -10.52
N HIS A 238 27.50 -21.68 -10.94
CA HIS A 238 28.00 -21.40 -12.30
C HIS A 238 29.27 -22.19 -12.66
N GLY A 239 30.07 -22.59 -11.67
CA GLY A 239 31.30 -23.38 -11.89
C GLY A 239 31.11 -24.89 -11.78
N VAL A 240 29.88 -25.37 -11.53
CA VAL A 240 29.63 -26.76 -11.18
C VAL A 240 28.78 -27.44 -12.26
N GLU A 241 29.36 -28.44 -12.90
CA GLU A 241 28.74 -29.21 -13.98
C GLU A 241 27.79 -30.29 -13.43
N ALA A 242 26.53 -30.24 -13.83
CA ALA A 242 25.50 -31.14 -13.30
C ALA A 242 25.76 -32.63 -13.59
N SER A 243 26.38 -32.93 -14.73
CA SER A 243 26.64 -34.29 -15.23
C SER A 243 27.84 -34.97 -14.57
N THR A 244 28.82 -34.20 -14.10
CA THR A 244 30.08 -34.73 -13.53
C THR A 244 30.21 -34.46 -12.03
N GLN A 245 29.56 -33.42 -11.52
CA GLN A 245 29.61 -32.97 -10.11
C GLN A 245 28.20 -32.98 -9.50
N THR A 246 27.42 -34.02 -9.79
CA THR A 246 25.96 -34.06 -9.52
C THR A 246 25.58 -33.79 -8.07
N LEU A 247 26.34 -34.31 -7.09
CA LEU A 247 26.05 -34.07 -5.67
C LEU A 247 26.26 -32.60 -5.31
N GLU A 248 27.41 -32.03 -5.62
CA GLU A 248 27.69 -30.61 -5.37
C GLU A 248 26.71 -29.69 -6.10
N TRP A 249 26.45 -29.97 -7.38
CA TRP A 249 25.47 -29.25 -8.17
C TRP A 249 24.09 -29.26 -7.50
N ARG A 250 23.64 -30.42 -7.01
CA ARG A 250 22.35 -30.56 -6.32
C ARG A 250 22.32 -29.75 -5.03
N GLU A 251 23.39 -29.81 -4.24
CA GLU A 251 23.50 -29.13 -2.95
C GLU A 251 23.54 -27.60 -3.10
N LEU A 252 24.28 -27.08 -4.09
CA LEU A 252 24.30 -25.67 -4.42
C LEU A 252 22.98 -25.21 -5.02
N ARG A 253 22.40 -25.99 -5.94
CA ARG A 253 21.11 -25.65 -6.55
C ARG A 253 19.99 -25.54 -5.53
N ARG A 254 19.89 -26.47 -4.56
CA ARG A 254 18.84 -26.38 -3.51
C ARG A 254 18.95 -25.11 -2.69
N ARG A 255 20.17 -24.61 -2.43
CA ARG A 255 20.41 -23.37 -1.69
C ARG A 255 20.14 -22.15 -2.58
N ALA A 256 20.59 -22.19 -3.83
CA ALA A 256 20.40 -21.10 -4.78
C ALA A 256 18.92 -20.78 -5.06
N VAL A 257 18.06 -21.81 -5.10
CA VAL A 257 16.61 -21.64 -5.32
C VAL A 257 15.79 -21.53 -4.04
N PHE A 258 16.43 -21.63 -2.86
CA PHE A 258 15.72 -21.57 -1.59
C PHE A 258 15.16 -20.16 -1.36
N THR A 259 13.90 -20.12 -0.93
CA THR A 259 13.20 -18.89 -0.53
C THR A 259 12.76 -19.04 0.91
N LYS A 260 13.30 -18.20 1.80
CA LYS A 260 12.85 -18.14 3.19
C LYS A 260 11.49 -17.46 3.28
N TYR A 261 10.55 -18.15 3.92
CA TYR A 261 9.32 -17.55 4.42
C TYR A 261 9.53 -17.12 5.87
N MET A 262 9.10 -15.91 6.18
CA MET A 262 9.14 -15.28 7.48
C MET A 262 7.71 -15.12 7.97
N VAL A 263 7.50 -15.35 9.26
CA VAL A 263 6.24 -15.03 9.93
C VAL A 263 6.52 -13.89 10.89
N ILE A 264 5.85 -12.76 10.70
CA ILE A 264 6.12 -11.51 11.42
C ILE A 264 4.89 -11.18 12.26
N TYR A 265 5.01 -11.30 13.58
CA TYR A 265 3.90 -11.09 14.50
C TYR A 265 3.81 -9.64 14.98
N ARG A 266 2.64 -9.22 15.48
CA ARG A 266 2.42 -7.93 16.16
C ARG A 266 2.84 -6.71 15.33
N THR A 267 2.01 -6.42 14.33
CA THR A 267 2.25 -5.40 13.28
C THR A 267 1.17 -4.32 13.25
N LEU A 268 0.42 -4.15 14.34
CA LEU A 268 -0.67 -3.16 14.48
C LEU A 268 -0.67 -2.52 15.88
N ALA A 269 0.42 -1.85 16.23
CA ALA A 269 0.71 -1.26 17.53
C ALA A 269 1.18 0.20 17.38
N ASP A 270 0.30 1.09 16.92
CA ASP A 270 0.53 2.54 16.94
C ASP A 270 -0.10 3.17 18.19
N PRO A 271 0.68 3.81 19.10
CA PRO A 271 0.17 4.57 20.23
C PRO A 271 -0.90 5.61 19.86
N ALA A 272 -0.82 6.20 18.65
CA ALA A 272 -1.77 7.22 18.19
C ALA A 272 -3.18 6.67 17.88
N TYR A 273 -3.36 5.35 17.86
CA TYR A 273 -4.69 4.73 17.83
C TYR A 273 -5.43 4.86 19.16
N LEU A 274 -4.72 4.97 20.28
CA LEU A 274 -5.30 4.99 21.63
C LEU A 274 -5.11 6.33 22.36
N ASP A 275 -4.19 7.18 21.89
CA ASP A 275 -3.92 8.51 22.42
C ASP A 275 -4.05 9.56 21.31
N LEU A 276 -5.20 10.24 21.28
CA LEU A 276 -5.52 11.28 20.30
C LEU A 276 -4.73 12.59 20.51
N SER A 277 -3.94 12.70 21.58
CA SER A 277 -3.04 13.85 21.77
C SER A 277 -1.76 13.74 20.94
N ILE A 278 -1.43 12.56 20.43
CA ILE A 278 -0.33 12.32 19.48
C ILE A 278 -0.82 12.74 18.10
N ASP A 279 -0.17 13.71 17.45
CA ASP A 279 -0.56 14.23 16.12
C ASP A 279 -2.07 14.56 16.00
N PRO A 280 -2.61 15.52 16.77
CA PRO A 280 -4.05 15.75 16.86
C PRO A 280 -4.67 16.14 15.50
N ASP A 281 -5.76 15.47 15.12
CA ASP A 281 -6.56 15.70 13.91
C ASP A 281 -8.04 15.27 14.13
N ASP A 282 -8.83 15.13 13.06
CA ASP A 282 -10.27 14.81 13.16
C ASP A 282 -10.56 13.30 13.34
N ARG A 283 -9.53 12.45 13.49
CA ARG A 283 -9.73 11.00 13.54
C ARG A 283 -10.42 10.54 14.83
N PRO A 284 -11.23 9.48 14.76
CA PRO A 284 -11.68 8.77 15.96
C PRO A 284 -10.54 7.94 16.57
N MET A 285 -10.67 7.60 17.85
CA MET A 285 -9.83 6.58 18.47
C MET A 285 -10.04 5.23 17.77
N GLY A 286 -8.96 4.46 17.61
CA GLY A 286 -8.93 3.18 16.91
C GLY A 286 -8.20 3.23 15.57
N SER A 287 -8.47 2.24 14.73
CA SER A 287 -7.81 2.05 13.44
C SER A 287 -8.73 1.37 12.43
N LEU A 288 -8.48 1.62 11.15
CA LEU A 288 -9.04 0.94 9.98
C LEU A 288 -8.64 -0.55 9.97
N PHE A 289 -7.42 -0.86 10.42
CA PHE A 289 -6.89 -2.22 10.44
C PHE A 289 -7.07 -2.91 11.79
N ALA A 290 -7.34 -2.13 12.85
CA ALA A 290 -7.38 -2.61 14.22
C ALA A 290 -8.67 -2.20 14.94
N PHE A 291 -9.78 -2.88 14.62
CA PHE A 291 -11.13 -2.55 15.11
C PHE A 291 -11.82 -3.72 15.85
N PRO A 292 -12.58 -3.46 16.94
CA PRO A 292 -12.70 -2.17 17.62
C PRO A 292 -11.51 -1.86 18.53
N ASP A 293 -10.86 -2.89 19.07
CA ASP A 293 -9.74 -2.75 19.99
C ASP A 293 -8.39 -2.98 19.26
N PRO A 294 -7.49 -1.98 19.23
CA PRO A 294 -6.14 -2.15 18.71
C PRO A 294 -5.35 -3.32 19.32
N PHE A 295 -5.60 -3.65 20.59
CA PHE A 295 -4.97 -4.80 21.26
C PHE A 295 -5.26 -6.11 20.52
N ASP A 296 -6.54 -6.36 20.20
CA ASP A 296 -6.99 -7.57 19.53
C ASP A 296 -6.39 -7.73 18.14
N ALA A 297 -6.18 -6.65 17.40
CA ALA A 297 -5.64 -6.72 16.05
C ALA A 297 -4.13 -6.97 16.05
N ASN A 298 -3.41 -6.41 17.03
CA ASN A 298 -1.97 -6.59 17.16
C ASN A 298 -1.62 -8.07 17.44
N TYR A 299 -2.32 -8.69 18.39
CA TYR A 299 -2.13 -10.11 18.72
C TYR A 299 -2.93 -11.07 17.83
N GLY A 300 -3.99 -10.58 17.18
CA GLY A 300 -4.89 -11.38 16.38
C GLY A 300 -4.46 -11.60 14.93
N ARG A 301 -5.44 -12.05 14.14
CA ARG A 301 -5.25 -12.45 12.73
C ARG A 301 -5.06 -11.29 11.75
N GLY A 302 -5.33 -10.06 12.16
CA GLY A 302 -5.45 -8.90 11.27
C GLY A 302 -4.12 -8.23 10.88
N GLY A 303 -2.99 -8.67 11.43
CA GLY A 303 -1.70 -8.02 11.20
C GLY A 303 -1.25 -8.01 9.73
N LEU A 304 -0.62 -6.90 9.34
CA LEU A 304 -0.05 -6.67 8.01
C LEU A 304 1.31 -7.38 7.87
N GLY A 305 1.68 -7.76 6.65
CA GLY A 305 2.98 -8.40 6.39
C GLY A 305 3.23 -9.68 7.20
N ARG A 306 2.16 -10.41 7.58
CA ARG A 306 2.23 -11.54 8.53
C ARG A 306 3.06 -12.70 8.00
N SER A 307 2.90 -13.06 6.74
CA SER A 307 3.60 -14.17 6.09
C SER A 307 4.28 -13.64 4.85
N MET A 308 5.62 -13.57 4.85
CA MET A 308 6.37 -12.89 3.79
C MET A 308 7.52 -13.75 3.29
N THR A 309 7.84 -13.68 2.01
CA THR A 309 9.18 -14.03 1.54
C THR A 309 10.16 -12.94 1.98
N ALA A 310 11.45 -13.28 2.06
CA ALA A 310 12.50 -12.29 2.32
C ALA A 310 12.46 -11.10 1.35
N ARG A 311 12.20 -11.36 0.06
CA ARG A 311 12.13 -10.31 -0.98
C ARG A 311 10.85 -9.49 -0.87
N GLY A 312 9.71 -10.12 -0.62
CA GLY A 312 8.44 -9.44 -0.42
C GLY A 312 8.51 -8.46 0.75
N TRP A 313 9.12 -8.86 1.88
CA TRP A 313 9.35 -7.97 3.02
C TRP A 313 10.18 -6.75 2.63
N LEU A 314 11.36 -6.96 2.02
CA LEU A 314 12.27 -5.86 1.68
C LEU A 314 11.69 -4.92 0.62
N SER A 315 10.90 -5.44 -0.33
CA SER A 315 10.26 -4.64 -1.39
C SER A 315 9.03 -3.88 -0.89
N THR A 316 8.30 -4.41 0.09
CA THR A 316 6.98 -3.87 0.49
C THR A 316 6.97 -3.28 1.90
N TRP A 317 7.26 -4.07 2.92
CA TRP A 317 6.94 -3.76 4.32
C TRP A 317 8.14 -3.30 5.15
N SER A 318 9.36 -3.41 4.63
CA SER A 318 10.52 -2.77 5.24
C SER A 318 10.54 -1.28 4.93
N GLY A 319 10.32 -0.43 5.93
CA GLY A 319 10.50 1.02 5.77
C GLY A 319 11.96 1.46 5.58
N LEU A 320 12.91 0.56 5.84
CA LEU A 320 14.34 0.81 5.66
C LEU A 320 14.82 0.44 4.25
N SER A 321 14.19 -0.56 3.62
CA SER A 321 14.67 -1.13 2.36
C SER A 321 13.74 -0.87 1.16
N SER A 322 12.43 -0.73 1.34
CA SER A 322 11.48 -0.61 0.23
C SER A 322 11.74 0.63 -0.61
N HIS A 323 11.65 0.51 -1.94
CA HIS A 323 11.73 1.66 -2.84
C HIS A 323 10.39 2.41 -2.99
N ALA A 324 9.29 1.84 -2.53
CA ALA A 324 7.94 2.44 -2.61
C ALA A 324 7.71 3.49 -1.51
N LYS A 325 8.64 4.43 -1.35
CA LYS A 325 8.60 5.52 -0.37
C LYS A 325 8.35 6.84 -1.08
N LEU A 326 7.25 7.52 -0.74
CA LEU A 326 6.89 8.81 -1.34
C LEU A 326 7.94 9.88 -1.09
N ALA A 327 8.64 9.85 0.05
CA ALA A 327 9.76 10.76 0.31
C ALA A 327 10.88 10.63 -0.75
N ASP A 328 11.10 9.43 -1.30
CA ASP A 328 12.13 9.17 -2.30
C ASP A 328 11.60 9.38 -3.74
N THR A 329 10.33 9.07 -3.99
CA THR A 329 9.75 9.13 -5.34
C THR A 329 9.17 10.50 -5.69
N MET A 330 8.49 11.18 -4.76
CA MET A 330 7.78 12.44 -5.05
C MET A 330 8.68 13.57 -5.55
N PRO A 331 9.94 13.73 -5.10
CA PRO A 331 10.86 14.72 -5.69
C PRO A 331 11.07 14.56 -7.21
N ASN A 332 10.85 13.35 -7.74
CA ASN A 332 10.98 13.04 -9.16
C ASN A 332 9.64 13.14 -9.92
N VAL A 333 8.50 13.25 -9.22
CA VAL A 333 7.18 13.45 -9.82
C VAL A 333 7.04 14.93 -10.20
N LYS A 334 7.37 15.27 -11.45
CA LYS A 334 7.35 16.66 -11.97
C LYS A 334 6.09 17.03 -12.75
N VAL A 335 5.20 16.06 -12.96
CA VAL A 335 3.91 16.24 -13.64
C VAL A 335 2.87 16.86 -12.70
N PRO A 336 1.80 17.48 -13.22
CA PRO A 336 0.72 18.03 -12.39
C PRO A 336 0.26 17.05 -11.31
N THR A 337 0.20 17.55 -10.07
CA THR A 337 0.02 16.74 -8.87
C THR A 337 -1.18 17.22 -8.06
N LEU A 338 -2.10 16.30 -7.74
CA LEU A 338 -3.23 16.54 -6.84
C LEU A 338 -3.17 15.54 -5.68
N LEU A 339 -3.25 16.03 -4.44
CA LEU A 339 -3.43 15.20 -3.26
C LEU A 339 -4.75 15.55 -2.56
N LEU A 340 -5.64 14.56 -2.44
CA LEU A 340 -6.83 14.61 -1.61
C LEU A 340 -6.59 13.84 -0.32
N HIS A 341 -6.73 14.48 0.83
CA HIS A 341 -6.45 13.86 2.12
C HIS A 341 -7.66 13.95 3.08
N PRO A 342 -8.23 12.81 3.51
CA PRO A 342 -9.24 12.78 4.56
C PRO A 342 -8.65 13.15 5.91
N THR A 343 -9.28 14.09 6.63
CA THR A 343 -8.74 14.54 7.93
C THR A 343 -9.11 13.64 9.10
N ALA A 344 -10.09 12.73 8.93
CA ALA A 344 -10.47 11.72 9.91
C ALA A 344 -9.90 10.32 9.56
N ASP A 345 -8.82 10.29 8.78
CA ASP A 345 -8.07 9.07 8.48
C ASP A 345 -7.36 8.54 9.74
N THR A 346 -7.51 7.25 10.01
CA THR A 346 -6.88 6.63 11.20
C THR A 346 -5.45 6.18 10.96
N GLU A 347 -4.99 6.13 9.70
CA GLU A 347 -3.69 5.56 9.33
C GLU A 347 -2.70 6.61 8.80
N ILE A 348 -3.19 7.65 8.14
CA ILE A 348 -2.36 8.70 7.55
C ILE A 348 -2.58 10.00 8.29
N ARG A 349 -1.51 10.61 8.79
CA ARG A 349 -1.56 11.88 9.52
C ARG A 349 -1.52 13.07 8.56
N LEU A 350 -2.12 14.18 8.98
CA LEU A 350 -2.12 15.45 8.25
C LEU A 350 -0.72 15.92 7.84
N TRP A 351 0.27 15.72 8.70
CA TRP A 351 1.65 16.14 8.43
C TRP A 351 2.31 15.30 7.34
N GLN A 352 1.99 14.01 7.25
CA GLN A 352 2.51 13.11 6.19
C GLN A 352 1.94 13.52 4.83
N ALA A 353 0.65 13.85 4.78
CA ALA A 353 0.02 14.35 3.57
C ALA A 353 0.67 15.67 3.09
N LYS A 354 0.96 16.59 4.02
CA LYS A 354 1.67 17.84 3.71
C LYS A 354 3.08 17.56 3.21
N GLU A 355 3.83 16.69 3.88
CA GLU A 355 5.19 16.30 3.46
C GLU A 355 5.22 15.74 2.03
N ILE A 356 4.24 14.91 1.64
CA ILE A 356 4.13 14.37 0.27
C ILE A 356 4.02 15.51 -0.76
N VAL A 357 3.21 16.53 -0.49
CA VAL A 357 3.00 17.67 -1.41
C VAL A 357 4.23 18.58 -1.42
N ASP A 358 4.79 18.88 -0.26
CA ASP A 358 5.97 19.73 -0.12
C ASP A 358 7.17 19.13 -0.87
N ASN A 359 7.37 17.81 -0.76
CA ASN A 359 8.43 17.08 -1.43
C ASN A 359 8.17 16.78 -2.92
N SER A 360 6.97 17.02 -3.44
CA SER A 360 6.68 16.81 -4.87
C SER A 360 7.60 17.67 -5.76
N GLY A 361 8.10 17.08 -6.85
CA GLY A 361 8.87 17.79 -7.88
C GLY A 361 8.02 18.65 -8.82
N ALA A 362 6.69 18.59 -8.71
CA ALA A 362 5.77 19.27 -9.62
C ALA A 362 5.73 20.79 -9.39
N LEU A 363 5.53 21.56 -10.45
CA LEU A 363 5.27 23.00 -10.33
C LEU A 363 3.79 23.31 -10.11
N ASP A 364 2.91 22.50 -10.71
CA ASP A 364 1.46 22.55 -10.53
C ASP A 364 1.06 21.51 -9.47
N LYS A 365 0.75 22.01 -8.26
CA LYS A 365 0.38 21.19 -7.11
C LYS A 365 -0.91 21.72 -6.50
N THR A 366 -1.83 20.81 -6.21
CA THR A 366 -3.04 21.10 -5.44
C THR A 366 -3.15 20.14 -4.27
N TYR A 367 -3.40 20.66 -3.06
CA TYR A 367 -3.65 19.88 -1.85
C TYR A 367 -5.03 20.23 -1.32
N ILE A 368 -5.86 19.20 -1.12
CA ILE A 368 -7.23 19.34 -0.62
C ILE A 368 -7.39 18.47 0.63
N GLU A 369 -7.73 19.10 1.74
CA GLU A 369 -8.16 18.42 2.95
C GLU A 369 -9.68 18.20 2.92
N MET A 370 -10.11 16.95 3.09
CA MET A 370 -11.51 16.57 3.15
C MET A 370 -11.91 16.42 4.62
N LYS A 371 -12.42 17.52 5.17
CA LYS A 371 -12.72 17.63 6.60
C LYS A 371 -13.72 16.58 7.05
N GLY A 372 -13.36 15.80 8.08
CA GLY A 372 -14.20 14.75 8.67
C GLY A 372 -14.36 13.51 7.80
N ALA A 373 -13.75 13.47 6.60
CA ALA A 373 -13.82 12.32 5.73
C ALA A 373 -12.94 11.18 6.30
N PRO A 374 -13.41 9.93 6.27
CA PRO A 374 -12.60 8.75 6.59
C PRO A 374 -11.69 8.36 5.40
N HIS A 375 -10.82 7.35 5.60
CA HIS A 375 -9.79 6.90 4.63
C HIS A 375 -10.29 6.70 3.19
N TYR A 376 -11.50 6.16 3.01
CA TYR A 376 -12.08 5.91 1.69
C TYR A 376 -13.19 6.90 1.33
N LEU A 377 -13.24 8.04 2.01
CA LEU A 377 -14.11 9.17 1.73
C LEU A 377 -15.62 8.89 1.86
N GLU A 378 -16.04 7.86 2.60
CA GLU A 378 -17.45 7.56 2.82
C GLU A 378 -18.25 8.81 3.26
N GLY A 379 -19.41 9.03 2.62
CA GLY A 379 -20.24 10.22 2.87
C GLY A 379 -19.69 11.51 2.26
N HIS A 380 -18.53 11.48 1.60
CA HIS A 380 -17.82 12.65 1.05
C HIS A 380 -17.40 12.46 -0.42
N ARG A 381 -17.98 11.50 -1.14
CA ARG A 381 -17.63 11.14 -2.53
C ARG A 381 -18.37 11.93 -3.62
N GLN A 382 -19.26 12.85 -3.25
CA GLN A 382 -20.04 13.64 -4.22
C GLN A 382 -19.43 15.03 -4.47
N VAL A 383 -19.75 15.59 -5.64
CA VAL A 383 -19.30 16.91 -6.13
C VAL A 383 -19.99 18.05 -5.41
#